data_AF-A0A412MIK2-F1
#
_entry.id   AF-A0A412MIK2-F1
#
_cell.length_a   1.000
_cell.length_b   1.000
_cell.length_c   1.000
_cell.angle_alpha   90.00
_cell.angle_beta   90.00
_cell.angle_gamma   90.00
#
_symmetry.space_group_name_H-M   'P 1'
#
loop_
_entity.id
_entity.type
_entity.pdbx_description
1 polymer ?
#
loop_
_entity_poly.entity_id
_entity_poly.type
_entity_poly.pdbx_seq_one_letter_code
_entity_poly.pdbx_strand_id
1 'polypeptide(L)'
;MDNLRFTDKFTESLAKLLYKYDEVPFRLNEKDMEKYLKTVIENGDCIKDLFDGQSDKMPEWRNKKEKFDDGYSQDKCLYTSKQGSYLCGIFMLLFVINENMKEENFYEIERIQNINMYVNMLNTFISSLIMDYDFEQYGTIDFNAKYMPNLMVKEYIENIYKTELLLYQYQEVRGNLEPKLEKGMIELNKKIDKEIITTSVSFMQLQAILLLMESSKLYPEYIKKISKSILLIFKEILANARIEKIEIDSSISAGVIRQGIKKTTGMKIFFALENTDRYCLRIDFPHNDVGYLHLNLHEPNRETAIPLNSRQYNLLKIKYGDLSDMFFKFGNLYWFRYHFEERVKKCHLAKGEEDISSQFIADMKKIFSKQSHYRLVEDNITKENMSEFIAEFGRALIHTQVRETSYGYTEVENIDEELTKIKMKDIMINAFGLYQRFYIEEQIFQASYKVVFEKLKRKLLNALFDEFSSEVTILGKREDYEEMNLEEIFTLLEYIVGL
;
A
#
# COMPACT_ATOMS: atom_id res chain seq x y z
N MET A 1 -16.10 -21.87 -30.96
CA MET A 1 -15.64 -20.90 -29.95
C MET A 1 -14.37 -20.32 -30.55
N ASP A 2 -14.47 -19.09 -31.05
CA ASP A 2 -13.31 -18.37 -31.56
C ASP A 2 -12.25 -18.29 -30.45
N ASN A 3 -10.98 -18.37 -30.81
CA ASN A 3 -9.86 -18.27 -29.87
C ASN A 3 -10.09 -17.09 -28.92
N LEU A 4 -10.24 -17.38 -27.62
CA LEU A 4 -10.31 -16.38 -26.56
C LEU A 4 -9.19 -15.37 -26.83
N ARG A 5 -9.45 -14.07 -26.74
CA ARG A 5 -8.44 -13.03 -26.86
C ARG A 5 -8.54 -12.14 -25.62
N PHE A 6 -7.43 -12.02 -24.91
CA PHE A 6 -7.29 -11.12 -23.77
C PHE A 6 -6.80 -9.76 -24.25
N THR A 7 -7.25 -8.70 -23.59
CA THR A 7 -6.90 -7.32 -23.93
C THR A 7 -5.48 -6.94 -23.48
N ASP A 8 -4.91 -7.62 -22.48
CA ASP A 8 -3.55 -7.37 -22.01
C ASP A 8 -2.87 -8.62 -21.39
N LYS A 9 -1.55 -8.51 -21.16
CA LYS A 9 -0.72 -9.61 -20.63
C LYS A 9 -1.05 -9.93 -19.17
N PHE A 10 -1.59 -8.99 -18.41
CA PHE A 10 -1.92 -9.17 -16.99
C PHE A 10 -3.16 -10.05 -16.86
N THR A 11 -4.24 -9.73 -17.58
CA THR A 11 -5.48 -10.53 -17.57
C THR A 11 -5.22 -11.94 -18.11
N GLU A 12 -4.40 -12.07 -19.15
CA GLU A 12 -3.96 -13.37 -19.66
C GLU A 12 -3.15 -14.15 -18.62
N SER A 13 -2.21 -13.50 -17.93
CA SER A 13 -1.40 -14.12 -16.86
C SER A 13 -2.26 -14.60 -15.70
N LEU A 14 -3.28 -13.82 -15.32
CA LEU A 14 -4.21 -14.12 -14.23
C LEU A 14 -5.14 -15.29 -14.58
N ALA A 15 -5.69 -15.32 -15.80
CA ALA A 15 -6.47 -16.45 -16.29
C ALA A 15 -5.64 -17.76 -16.27
N LYS A 16 -4.37 -17.68 -16.66
CA LYS A 16 -3.44 -18.83 -16.66
C LYS A 16 -3.09 -19.34 -15.26
N LEU A 17 -3.22 -18.53 -14.20
CA LEU A 17 -3.06 -19.02 -12.83
C LEU A 17 -4.15 -20.02 -12.43
N LEU A 18 -5.34 -19.97 -13.04
CA LEU A 18 -6.44 -20.87 -12.74
C LEU A 18 -6.11 -22.34 -13.05
N TYR A 19 -5.13 -22.62 -13.91
CA TYR A 19 -4.61 -23.99 -14.09
C TYR A 19 -3.97 -24.57 -12.83
N LYS A 20 -3.68 -23.74 -11.82
CA LYS A 20 -3.17 -24.17 -10.53
C LYS A 20 -4.26 -24.29 -9.45
N TYR A 21 -5.53 -24.10 -9.80
CA TYR A 21 -6.65 -24.12 -8.85
C TYR A 21 -6.67 -25.37 -7.96
N ASP A 22 -6.40 -26.56 -8.49
CA ASP A 22 -6.40 -27.78 -7.68
C ASP A 22 -5.28 -27.82 -6.63
N GLU A 23 -4.23 -27.05 -6.84
CA GLU A 23 -3.03 -27.03 -6.00
C GLU A 23 -3.00 -25.79 -5.09
N VAL A 24 -4.03 -24.93 -5.12
CA VAL A 24 -4.06 -23.70 -4.32
C VAL A 24 -4.23 -24.00 -2.83
N PRO A 25 -3.54 -23.24 -1.97
CA PRO A 25 -3.69 -23.37 -0.52
C PRO A 25 -5.00 -22.75 0.02
N PHE A 26 -5.70 -21.93 -0.78
CA PHE A 26 -6.99 -21.31 -0.43
C PHE A 26 -7.94 -21.37 -1.64
N ARG A 27 -9.13 -21.94 -1.45
CA ARG A 27 -10.15 -22.10 -2.50
C ARG A 27 -11.40 -21.28 -2.20
N LEU A 28 -11.99 -20.74 -3.25
CA LEU A 28 -13.30 -20.11 -3.19
C LEU A 28 -14.40 -21.17 -3.11
N ASN A 29 -15.52 -20.83 -2.46
CA ASN A 29 -16.75 -21.59 -2.66
C ASN A 29 -17.28 -21.35 -4.09
N GLU A 30 -18.24 -22.17 -4.53
CA GLU A 30 -18.75 -22.13 -5.90
C GLU A 30 -19.31 -20.76 -6.30
N LYS A 31 -20.09 -20.13 -5.42
CA LYS A 31 -20.70 -18.81 -5.65
C LYS A 31 -19.63 -17.72 -5.80
N ASP A 32 -18.64 -17.72 -4.91
CA ASP A 32 -17.54 -16.75 -4.93
C ASP A 32 -16.63 -16.99 -6.13
N MET A 33 -16.42 -18.24 -6.54
CA MET A 33 -15.66 -18.58 -7.74
C MET A 33 -16.35 -18.07 -9.01
N GLU A 34 -17.67 -18.26 -9.12
CA GLU A 34 -18.45 -17.71 -10.23
C GLU A 34 -18.31 -16.18 -10.27
N LYS A 35 -18.44 -15.52 -9.12
CA LYS A 35 -18.29 -14.06 -9.02
C LYS A 35 -16.87 -13.61 -9.37
N TYR A 36 -15.85 -14.32 -8.89
CA TYR A 36 -14.45 -14.07 -9.20
C TYR A 36 -14.20 -14.12 -10.70
N LEU A 37 -14.64 -15.18 -11.37
CA LEU A 37 -14.48 -15.32 -12.83
C LEU A 37 -15.14 -14.14 -13.56
N LYS A 38 -16.38 -13.80 -13.20
CA LYS A 38 -17.15 -12.72 -13.83
C LYS A 38 -16.55 -11.33 -13.65
N THR A 39 -15.93 -11.08 -12.50
CA THR A 39 -15.54 -9.72 -12.10
C THR A 39 -14.05 -9.45 -12.24
N VAL A 40 -13.22 -10.48 -12.15
CA VAL A 40 -11.75 -10.36 -12.14
C VAL A 40 -11.14 -10.95 -13.40
N ILE A 41 -11.73 -11.95 -14.03
CA ILE A 41 -11.15 -12.57 -15.23
C ILE A 41 -11.84 -12.05 -16.48
N GLU A 42 -11.06 -11.42 -17.37
CA GLU A 42 -11.57 -11.04 -18.69
C GLU A 42 -12.02 -12.30 -19.46
N ASN A 43 -13.20 -12.24 -20.08
CA ASN A 43 -13.88 -13.41 -20.67
C ASN A 43 -14.18 -14.54 -19.67
N GLY A 44 -14.29 -14.21 -18.38
CA GLY A 44 -14.53 -15.17 -17.31
C GLY A 44 -15.84 -15.95 -17.43
N ASP A 45 -16.88 -15.39 -18.07
CA ASP A 45 -18.13 -16.12 -18.37
C ASP A 45 -17.88 -17.33 -19.28
N CYS A 46 -17.05 -17.18 -20.32
CA CYS A 46 -16.70 -18.28 -21.21
C CYS A 46 -15.89 -19.37 -20.47
N ILE A 47 -15.09 -18.95 -19.49
CA ILE A 47 -14.34 -19.86 -18.63
C ILE A 47 -15.30 -20.56 -17.66
N LYS A 48 -16.30 -19.84 -17.11
CA LYS A 48 -17.33 -20.37 -16.21
C LYS A 48 -18.16 -21.47 -16.89
N ASP A 49 -18.55 -21.30 -18.15
CA ASP A 49 -19.28 -22.32 -18.91
C ASP A 49 -18.46 -23.61 -19.14
N LEU A 50 -17.13 -23.53 -19.04
CA LEU A 50 -16.24 -24.72 -19.01
C LEU A 50 -16.22 -25.40 -17.64
N PHE A 51 -16.60 -24.70 -16.57
CA PHE A 51 -16.73 -25.20 -15.20
C PHE A 51 -18.15 -25.73 -14.88
N ASP A 52 -19.19 -25.22 -15.53
CA ASP A 52 -20.59 -25.62 -15.27
C ASP A 52 -20.84 -27.09 -15.66
N GLY A 53 -21.13 -27.92 -14.65
CA GLY A 53 -21.63 -29.30 -14.79
C GLY A 53 -20.77 -30.44 -14.24
N GLN A 54 -19.59 -30.18 -13.66
CA GLN A 54 -18.72 -31.23 -13.09
C GLN A 54 -17.93 -30.77 -11.83
N SER A 55 -18.61 -30.16 -10.86
CA SER A 55 -18.01 -29.70 -9.60
C SER A 55 -17.29 -30.81 -8.79
N ASP A 56 -17.68 -32.08 -8.97
CA ASP A 56 -17.06 -33.24 -8.31
C ASP A 56 -15.91 -33.89 -9.10
N LYS A 57 -15.56 -33.39 -10.29
CA LYS A 57 -14.45 -33.92 -11.10
C LYS A 57 -13.64 -32.82 -11.78
N MET A 58 -13.02 -31.94 -10.98
CA MET A 58 -11.95 -31.06 -11.47
C MET A 58 -10.82 -31.79 -12.24
N PRO A 59 -10.43 -33.06 -11.98
CA PRO A 59 -9.37 -33.71 -12.78
C PRO A 59 -9.62 -33.79 -14.30
N GLU A 60 -10.86 -33.63 -14.80
CA GLU A 60 -11.19 -33.66 -16.23
C GLU A 60 -10.87 -32.35 -16.99
N TRP A 61 -10.62 -31.22 -16.30
CA TRP A 61 -10.19 -29.96 -16.95
C TRP A 61 -8.80 -30.08 -17.60
N ARG A 62 -7.89 -30.88 -17.01
CA ARG A 62 -6.56 -31.16 -17.56
C ARG A 62 -6.62 -31.93 -18.89
N ASN A 63 -7.69 -32.70 -19.10
CA ASN A 63 -7.86 -33.54 -20.29
C ASN A 63 -8.56 -32.81 -21.44
N LYS A 64 -9.31 -31.73 -21.20
CA LYS A 64 -9.86 -30.83 -22.26
C LYS A 64 -8.86 -29.77 -22.72
N LYS A 65 -7.59 -30.16 -22.75
CA LYS A 65 -6.42 -29.40 -23.19
C LYS A 65 -6.61 -28.72 -24.55
N GLU A 66 -7.36 -29.37 -25.45
CA GLU A 66 -7.44 -28.99 -26.87
C GLU A 66 -8.35 -27.79 -27.16
N LYS A 67 -9.40 -27.52 -26.38
CA LYS A 67 -10.32 -26.40 -26.67
C LYS A 67 -9.83 -25.03 -26.21
N PHE A 68 -8.88 -25.00 -25.27
CA PHE A 68 -8.21 -23.78 -24.83
C PHE A 68 -6.90 -23.56 -25.62
N ASP A 69 -6.29 -24.60 -26.18
CA ASP A 69 -5.00 -24.56 -26.90
C ASP A 69 -5.11 -24.18 -28.40
N ASP A 70 -6.29 -24.21 -29.03
CA ASP A 70 -6.44 -23.92 -30.48
C ASP A 70 -6.06 -22.48 -30.92
N GLY A 71 -5.64 -21.63 -29.96
CA GLY A 71 -5.01 -20.34 -30.21
C GLY A 71 -3.79 -20.01 -29.35
N TYR A 72 -3.34 -20.93 -28.49
CA TYR A 72 -2.37 -20.67 -27.44
C TYR A 72 -1.20 -21.66 -27.53
N SER A 73 0.04 -21.15 -27.58
CA SER A 73 1.19 -22.02 -27.77
C SER A 73 1.30 -23.05 -26.63
N GLN A 74 1.41 -24.32 -27.01
CA GLN A 74 1.54 -25.51 -26.17
C GLN A 74 2.82 -25.56 -25.31
N ASP A 75 3.48 -24.43 -25.05
CA ASP A 75 4.75 -24.41 -24.34
C ASP A 75 4.58 -24.31 -22.81
N LYS A 76 4.70 -25.48 -22.18
CA LYS A 76 5.34 -25.75 -20.87
C LYS A 76 5.15 -24.69 -19.77
N CYS A 77 4.22 -24.98 -18.86
CA CYS A 77 4.17 -24.55 -17.45
C CYS A 77 4.80 -23.16 -17.20
N LEU A 78 3.99 -22.10 -17.36
CA LEU A 78 4.43 -20.71 -17.24
C LEU A 78 4.95 -20.37 -15.83
N TYR A 79 4.51 -21.11 -14.82
CA TYR A 79 4.91 -20.94 -13.42
C TYR A 79 5.47 -22.25 -12.85
N THR A 80 6.36 -22.17 -11.85
CA THR A 80 6.65 -23.35 -11.00
C THR A 80 5.38 -23.74 -10.24
N SER A 81 5.20 -25.02 -9.88
CA SER A 81 3.95 -25.50 -9.27
C SER A 81 3.59 -24.77 -7.97
N LYS A 82 4.58 -24.56 -7.08
CA LYS A 82 4.41 -23.84 -5.81
C LYS A 82 4.10 -22.35 -6.01
N GLN A 83 4.85 -21.66 -6.87
CA GLN A 83 4.69 -20.22 -7.08
C GLN A 83 3.33 -19.89 -7.73
N GLY A 84 2.94 -20.65 -8.75
CA GLY A 84 1.66 -20.46 -9.41
C GLY A 84 0.46 -20.74 -8.49
N SER A 85 0.54 -21.73 -7.61
CA SER A 85 -0.56 -22.02 -6.67
C SER A 85 -0.71 -20.96 -5.59
N TYR A 86 0.41 -20.43 -5.06
CA TYR A 86 0.39 -19.33 -4.09
C TYR A 86 -0.14 -18.04 -4.73
N LEU A 87 0.34 -17.68 -5.92
CA LEU A 87 -0.16 -16.53 -6.66
C LEU A 87 -1.66 -16.61 -6.93
N CYS A 88 -2.15 -17.78 -7.35
CA CYS A 88 -3.57 -18.00 -7.57
C CYS A 88 -4.38 -17.79 -6.26
N GLY A 89 -3.91 -18.37 -5.14
CA GLY A 89 -4.52 -18.16 -3.83
C GLY A 89 -4.49 -16.71 -3.35
N ILE A 90 -3.41 -15.97 -3.63
CA ILE A 90 -3.26 -14.54 -3.31
C ILE A 90 -4.37 -13.72 -4.00
N PHE A 91 -4.58 -13.90 -5.30
CA PHE A 91 -5.62 -13.13 -6.01
C PHE A 91 -7.04 -13.51 -5.58
N MET A 92 -7.29 -14.77 -5.21
CA MET A 92 -8.57 -15.18 -4.62
C MET A 92 -8.81 -14.56 -3.24
N LEU A 93 -7.77 -14.51 -2.38
CA LEU A 93 -7.87 -13.86 -1.08
C LEU A 93 -8.13 -12.36 -1.21
N LEU A 94 -7.40 -11.68 -2.11
CA LEU A 94 -7.61 -10.26 -2.41
C LEU A 94 -9.06 -9.99 -2.86
N PHE A 95 -9.59 -10.85 -3.73
CA PHE A 95 -10.98 -10.77 -4.17
C PHE A 95 -11.96 -10.92 -3.00
N VAL A 96 -11.83 -11.97 -2.19
CA VAL A 96 -12.76 -12.22 -1.07
C VAL A 96 -12.69 -11.13 -0.02
N ILE A 97 -11.50 -10.60 0.27
CA ILE A 97 -11.34 -9.43 1.16
C ILE A 97 -12.16 -8.27 0.60
N ASN A 98 -11.96 -7.89 -0.67
CA ASN A 98 -12.69 -6.80 -1.31
C ASN A 98 -14.22 -6.99 -1.26
N GLU A 99 -14.69 -8.21 -1.51
CA GLU A 99 -16.13 -8.51 -1.44
C GLU A 99 -16.68 -8.38 -0.02
N ASN A 100 -15.96 -8.87 0.99
CA ASN A 100 -16.36 -8.69 2.39
C ASN A 100 -16.36 -7.21 2.81
N MET A 101 -15.47 -6.39 2.23
CA MET A 101 -15.42 -4.96 2.48
C MET A 101 -16.60 -4.19 1.86
N LYS A 102 -17.33 -4.75 0.88
CA LYS A 102 -18.49 -4.09 0.26
C LYS A 102 -19.79 -4.27 1.03
N GLU A 103 -19.84 -5.23 1.94
CA GLU A 103 -21.06 -5.65 2.62
C GLU A 103 -21.57 -4.59 3.61
N GLU A 104 -22.89 -4.58 3.81
CA GLU A 104 -23.57 -3.64 4.70
C GLU A 104 -23.30 -3.96 6.17
N ASN A 105 -23.31 -5.24 6.54
CA ASN A 105 -23.07 -5.73 7.89
C ASN A 105 -21.56 -5.94 8.18
N PHE A 106 -20.74 -4.93 7.91
CA PHE A 106 -19.28 -4.99 8.06
C PHE A 106 -18.82 -5.46 9.46
N TYR A 107 -19.49 -5.00 10.52
CA TYR A 107 -19.14 -5.31 11.92
C TYR A 107 -19.64 -6.67 12.43
N GLU A 108 -20.16 -7.53 11.55
CA GLU A 108 -20.48 -8.91 11.94
C GLU A 108 -19.22 -9.64 12.41
N ILE A 109 -19.27 -10.22 13.62
CA ILE A 109 -18.10 -10.84 14.29
C ILE A 109 -17.44 -11.91 13.40
N GLU A 110 -18.23 -12.79 12.78
CA GLU A 110 -17.74 -13.83 11.88
C GLU A 110 -17.04 -13.22 10.65
N ARG A 111 -17.60 -12.14 10.10
CA ARG A 111 -17.03 -11.43 8.95
C ARG A 111 -15.69 -10.80 9.28
N ILE A 112 -15.58 -10.07 10.39
CA ILE A 112 -14.31 -9.47 10.82
C ILE A 112 -13.25 -10.55 11.05
N GLN A 113 -13.64 -11.66 11.69
CA GLN A 113 -12.75 -12.81 11.91
C GLN A 113 -12.26 -13.42 10.58
N ASN A 114 -13.15 -13.59 9.61
CA ASN A 114 -12.80 -14.08 8.28
C ASN A 114 -11.84 -13.13 7.55
N ILE A 115 -12.12 -11.82 7.55
CA ILE A 115 -11.21 -10.83 6.94
C ILE A 115 -9.83 -10.90 7.60
N ASN A 116 -9.74 -10.97 8.93
CA ASN A 116 -8.47 -11.11 9.65
C ASN A 116 -7.69 -12.35 9.20
N MET A 117 -8.38 -13.50 9.11
CA MET A 117 -7.78 -14.75 8.64
C MET A 117 -7.25 -14.62 7.22
N TYR A 118 -8.04 -14.05 6.29
CA TYR A 118 -7.64 -13.88 4.89
C TYR A 118 -6.45 -12.94 4.74
N VAL A 119 -6.43 -11.82 5.47
CA VAL A 119 -5.31 -10.87 5.51
C VAL A 119 -4.04 -11.54 6.06
N ASN A 120 -4.15 -12.39 7.07
CA ASN A 120 -3.03 -13.13 7.62
C ASN A 120 -2.47 -14.17 6.63
N MET A 121 -3.36 -14.89 5.92
CA MET A 121 -2.95 -15.81 4.85
C MET A 121 -2.26 -15.07 3.70
N LEU A 122 -2.80 -13.93 3.30
CA LEU A 122 -2.25 -13.09 2.23
C LEU A 122 -0.84 -12.60 2.57
N ASN A 123 -0.63 -12.07 3.79
CA ASN A 123 0.71 -11.73 4.30
C ASN A 123 1.67 -12.92 4.19
N THR A 124 1.23 -14.10 4.62
CA THR A 124 2.04 -15.32 4.64
C THR A 124 2.43 -15.78 3.23
N PHE A 125 1.47 -15.81 2.30
CA PHE A 125 1.72 -16.27 0.93
C PHE A 125 2.66 -15.32 0.18
N ILE A 126 2.44 -14.01 0.29
CA ILE A 126 3.32 -13.00 -0.32
C ILE A 126 4.73 -13.12 0.30
N SER A 127 4.83 -13.21 1.63
CA SER A 127 6.12 -13.37 2.33
C SER A 127 6.89 -14.57 1.81
N SER A 128 6.24 -15.73 1.66
CA SER A 128 6.90 -16.94 1.19
C SER A 128 7.49 -16.76 -0.20
N LEU A 129 6.79 -16.10 -1.11
CA LEU A 129 7.29 -15.89 -2.48
C LEU A 129 8.46 -14.89 -2.50
N ILE A 130 8.39 -13.83 -1.71
CA ILE A 130 9.46 -12.84 -1.60
C ILE A 130 10.71 -13.46 -0.93
N MET A 131 10.53 -14.30 0.10
CA MET A 131 11.62 -15.02 0.74
C MET A 131 12.32 -15.99 -0.23
N ASP A 132 11.56 -16.67 -1.09
CA ASP A 132 12.12 -17.52 -2.14
C ASP A 132 13.02 -16.67 -3.08
N TYR A 133 12.61 -15.47 -3.47
CA TYR A 133 13.47 -14.57 -4.28
C TYR A 133 14.73 -14.08 -3.59
N ASP A 134 14.64 -13.66 -2.32
CA ASP A 134 15.81 -13.24 -1.54
C ASP A 134 16.80 -14.40 -1.40
N PHE A 135 16.30 -15.61 -1.12
CA PHE A 135 17.13 -16.80 -1.02
C PHE A 135 17.80 -17.15 -2.35
N GLU A 136 17.07 -17.09 -3.47
CA GLU A 136 17.64 -17.30 -4.81
C GLU A 136 18.73 -16.27 -5.15
N GLN A 137 18.57 -15.01 -4.73
CA GLN A 137 19.50 -13.94 -5.05
C GLN A 137 20.75 -13.94 -4.17
N TYR A 138 20.61 -14.23 -2.88
CA TYR A 138 21.69 -14.07 -1.90
C TYR A 138 22.20 -15.39 -1.30
N GLY A 139 21.53 -16.52 -1.59
CA GLY A 139 21.82 -17.82 -0.97
C GLY A 139 21.46 -17.89 0.52
N THR A 140 20.79 -16.87 1.06
CA THR A 140 20.39 -16.76 2.46
C THR A 140 19.20 -15.81 2.58
N ILE A 141 18.48 -15.90 3.70
CA ILE A 141 17.43 -14.96 4.10
C ILE A 141 18.03 -13.93 5.06
N ASP A 142 17.66 -12.66 4.94
CA ASP A 142 18.02 -11.62 5.91
C ASP A 142 16.95 -11.55 7.00
N PHE A 143 17.25 -12.04 8.20
CA PHE A 143 16.31 -12.00 9.33
C PHE A 143 16.00 -10.58 9.82
N ASN A 144 16.74 -9.55 9.37
CA ASN A 144 16.42 -8.15 9.65
C ASN A 144 15.50 -7.53 8.60
N ALA A 145 15.24 -8.20 7.48
CA ALA A 145 14.39 -7.72 6.41
C ALA A 145 12.90 -7.79 6.77
N LYS A 146 12.09 -6.98 6.07
CA LYS A 146 10.63 -7.03 6.17
C LYS A 146 10.07 -7.90 5.04
N TYR A 147 9.58 -9.08 5.41
CA TYR A 147 8.93 -10.00 4.47
C TYR A 147 7.41 -9.93 4.52
N MET A 148 6.84 -9.69 5.71
CA MET A 148 5.40 -9.51 5.86
C MET A 148 4.97 -8.14 5.33
N PRO A 149 4.10 -8.11 4.30
CA PRO A 149 3.65 -6.86 3.68
C PRO A 149 3.11 -5.84 4.69
N ASN A 150 2.11 -6.22 5.48
CA ASN A 150 1.39 -5.32 6.34
C ASN A 150 0.81 -6.08 7.53
N LEU A 151 1.56 -6.10 8.63
CA LEU A 151 1.13 -6.62 9.93
C LEU A 151 0.18 -5.66 10.65
N MET A 152 0.29 -4.36 10.38
CA MET A 152 -0.56 -3.33 10.97
C MET A 152 -2.04 -3.60 10.72
N VAL A 153 -2.42 -3.93 9.47
CA VAL A 153 -3.83 -4.17 9.14
C VAL A 153 -4.39 -5.41 9.85
N LYS A 154 -3.57 -6.44 10.06
CA LYS A 154 -3.97 -7.61 10.85
C LYS A 154 -4.28 -7.19 12.29
N GLU A 155 -3.38 -6.46 12.93
CA GLU A 155 -3.56 -5.96 14.30
C GLU A 155 -4.77 -5.01 14.39
N TYR A 156 -4.97 -4.17 13.38
CA TYR A 156 -6.11 -3.27 13.28
C TYR A 156 -7.44 -4.03 13.24
N ILE A 157 -7.58 -5.01 12.34
CA ILE A 157 -8.79 -5.83 12.23
C ILE A 157 -9.03 -6.64 13.52
N GLU A 158 -7.96 -7.16 14.14
CA GLU A 158 -8.06 -7.85 15.43
C GLU A 158 -8.59 -6.94 16.54
N ASN A 159 -8.23 -5.66 16.54
CA ASN A 159 -8.76 -4.68 17.49
C ASN A 159 -10.24 -4.36 17.24
N ILE A 160 -10.67 -4.27 15.98
CA ILE A 160 -12.11 -4.17 15.66
C ILE A 160 -12.84 -5.40 16.21
N TYR A 161 -12.35 -6.61 15.93
CA TYR A 161 -12.95 -7.85 16.41
C TYR A 161 -13.11 -7.87 17.94
N LYS A 162 -12.06 -7.51 18.68
CA LYS A 162 -12.09 -7.44 20.15
C LYS A 162 -13.10 -6.41 20.65
N THR A 163 -13.21 -5.28 19.96
CA THR A 163 -14.16 -4.22 20.31
C THR A 163 -15.60 -4.70 20.11
N GLU A 164 -15.92 -5.27 18.95
CA GLU A 164 -17.26 -5.81 18.67
C GLU A 164 -17.65 -6.95 19.60
N LEU A 165 -16.71 -7.86 19.91
CA LEU A 165 -16.94 -8.95 20.85
C LEU A 165 -17.24 -8.42 22.27
N LEU A 166 -16.51 -7.39 22.71
CA LEU A 166 -16.73 -6.75 24.01
C LEU A 166 -18.10 -6.08 24.05
N LEU A 167 -18.47 -5.35 22.99
CA LEU A 167 -19.79 -4.72 22.88
C LEU A 167 -20.92 -5.75 22.94
N TYR A 168 -20.79 -6.85 22.21
CA TYR A 168 -21.74 -7.98 22.24
C TYR A 168 -21.91 -8.55 23.65
N GLN A 169 -20.81 -8.84 24.35
CA GLN A 169 -20.85 -9.36 25.73
C GLN A 169 -21.53 -8.39 26.71
N TYR A 170 -21.30 -7.08 26.54
CA TYR A 170 -21.98 -6.08 27.37
C TYR A 170 -23.48 -6.02 27.11
N GLN A 171 -23.91 -6.13 25.86
CA GLN A 171 -25.32 -6.14 25.48
C GLN A 171 -26.05 -7.32 26.13
N GLU A 172 -25.44 -8.51 26.13
CA GLU A 172 -26.00 -9.70 26.79
C GLU A 172 -26.17 -9.50 28.30
N VAL A 173 -25.17 -8.92 28.98
CA VAL A 173 -25.20 -8.74 30.44
C VAL A 173 -26.18 -7.66 30.88
N ARG A 174 -26.32 -6.57 30.13
CA ARG A 174 -27.14 -5.41 30.52
C ARG A 174 -28.57 -5.42 29.96
N GLY A 175 -28.97 -6.49 29.27
CA GLY A 175 -30.34 -6.64 28.77
C GLY A 175 -30.70 -5.62 27.68
N ASN A 176 -29.84 -5.47 26.66
CA ASN A 176 -30.04 -4.63 25.47
C ASN A 176 -29.90 -3.10 25.63
N LEU A 177 -29.11 -2.62 26.59
CA LEU A 177 -28.57 -1.26 26.52
C LEU A 177 -27.46 -1.23 25.46
N GLU A 178 -27.83 -1.09 24.19
CA GLU A 178 -26.87 -0.80 23.13
C GLU A 178 -26.12 0.49 23.48
N PRO A 179 -24.77 0.47 23.48
CA PRO A 179 -24.01 1.71 23.42
C PRO A 179 -24.33 2.38 22.08
N LYS A 180 -25.27 3.31 22.08
CA LYS A 180 -25.75 3.96 20.85
C LYS A 180 -24.86 5.13 20.54
N LEU A 181 -23.84 4.92 19.72
CA LEU A 181 -23.31 6.00 18.89
C LEU A 181 -24.44 6.48 17.97
N GLU A 182 -24.45 7.78 17.67
CA GLU A 182 -25.37 8.28 16.66
C GLU A 182 -25.13 7.59 15.32
N LYS A 183 -26.20 7.38 14.55
CA LYS A 183 -26.13 6.65 13.28
C LYS A 183 -25.04 7.20 12.34
N GLY A 184 -24.91 8.53 12.26
CA GLY A 184 -23.87 9.18 11.45
C GLY A 184 -22.44 8.84 11.92
N MET A 185 -22.21 8.72 13.22
CA MET A 185 -20.90 8.34 13.77
C MET A 185 -20.57 6.87 13.52
N ILE A 186 -21.56 5.98 13.51
CA ILE A 186 -21.38 4.57 13.13
C ILE A 186 -20.99 4.47 11.64
N GLU A 187 -21.66 5.25 10.79
CA GLU A 187 -21.35 5.31 9.35
C GLU A 187 -19.94 5.87 9.10
N LEU A 188 -19.55 6.93 9.79
CA LEU A 188 -18.20 7.49 9.73
C LEU A 188 -17.15 6.48 10.22
N ASN A 189 -17.40 5.76 11.31
CA ASN A 189 -16.51 4.71 11.78
C ASN A 189 -16.29 3.64 10.72
N LYS A 190 -17.38 3.19 10.11
CA LYS A 190 -17.35 2.19 9.06
C LYS A 190 -16.55 2.67 7.86
N LYS A 191 -16.67 3.94 7.47
CA LYS A 191 -15.84 4.52 6.40
C LYS A 191 -14.36 4.53 6.77
N ILE A 192 -14.02 4.98 7.98
CA ILE A 192 -12.64 5.03 8.48
C ILE A 192 -12.01 3.63 8.53
N ASP A 193 -12.69 2.65 9.12
CA ASP A 193 -12.20 1.28 9.21
C ASP A 193 -12.00 0.67 7.83
N LYS A 194 -12.96 0.88 6.93
CA LYS A 194 -12.85 0.40 5.54
C LYS A 194 -11.70 1.07 4.80
N GLU A 195 -11.47 2.36 5.01
CA GLU A 195 -10.38 3.11 4.40
C GLU A 195 -9.01 2.59 4.88
N ILE A 196 -8.82 2.42 6.20
CA ILE A 196 -7.56 1.92 6.77
C ILE A 196 -7.25 0.51 6.25
N ILE A 197 -8.25 -0.37 6.21
CA ILE A 197 -8.07 -1.72 5.70
C ILE A 197 -7.77 -1.70 4.20
N THR A 198 -8.52 -0.92 3.41
CA THR A 198 -8.38 -0.87 1.94
C THR A 198 -7.03 -0.30 1.53
N THR A 199 -6.60 0.81 2.13
CA THR A 199 -5.29 1.43 1.86
C THR A 199 -4.12 0.52 2.29
N SER A 200 -4.30 -0.27 3.36
CA SER A 200 -3.30 -1.25 3.80
C SER A 200 -3.23 -2.49 2.89
N VAL A 201 -4.39 -3.02 2.47
CA VAL A 201 -4.48 -4.14 1.52
C VAL A 201 -3.97 -3.73 0.14
N SER A 202 -4.10 -2.45 -0.23
CA SER A 202 -3.53 -1.91 -1.46
C SER A 202 -2.04 -2.21 -1.59
N PHE A 203 -1.25 -2.09 -0.52
CA PHE A 203 0.17 -2.48 -0.58
C PHE A 203 0.37 -3.97 -0.95
N MET A 204 -0.47 -4.86 -0.42
CA MET A 204 -0.44 -6.29 -0.77
C MET A 204 -0.81 -6.53 -2.23
N GLN A 205 -1.76 -5.75 -2.78
CA GLN A 205 -2.12 -5.79 -4.20
C GLN A 205 -0.92 -5.38 -5.08
N LEU A 206 -0.20 -4.31 -4.72
CA LEU A 206 1.01 -3.90 -5.45
C LEU A 206 2.03 -5.04 -5.52
N GLN A 207 2.29 -5.70 -4.38
CA GLN A 207 3.23 -6.82 -4.35
C GLN A 207 2.73 -8.03 -5.14
N ALA A 208 1.44 -8.36 -5.07
CA ALA A 208 0.84 -9.46 -5.84
C ALA A 208 0.97 -9.23 -7.35
N ILE A 209 0.76 -8.00 -7.82
CA ILE A 209 0.93 -7.63 -9.22
C ILE A 209 2.39 -7.77 -9.65
N LEU A 210 3.33 -7.21 -8.88
CA LEU A 210 4.76 -7.28 -9.18
C LEU A 210 5.25 -8.73 -9.20
N LEU A 211 4.79 -9.56 -8.25
CA LEU A 211 5.04 -10.99 -8.22
C LEU A 211 4.52 -11.68 -9.49
N LEU A 212 3.30 -11.39 -9.93
CA LEU A 212 2.74 -11.97 -11.17
C LEU A 212 3.56 -11.57 -12.40
N MET A 213 3.88 -10.28 -12.52
CA MET A 213 4.64 -9.74 -13.65
C MET A 213 6.06 -10.31 -13.72
N GLU A 214 6.70 -10.52 -12.58
CA GLU A 214 8.00 -11.20 -12.50
C GLU A 214 7.88 -12.67 -12.91
N SER A 215 6.85 -13.36 -12.42
CA SER A 215 6.74 -14.82 -12.54
C SER A 215 6.27 -15.29 -13.92
N SER A 216 5.51 -14.46 -14.64
CA SER A 216 4.86 -14.83 -15.89
C SER A 216 5.83 -14.75 -17.08
N LYS A 217 5.92 -15.84 -17.87
CA LYS A 217 6.72 -15.84 -19.12
C LYS A 217 6.12 -15.00 -20.25
N LEU A 218 4.92 -14.42 -20.06
CA LEU A 218 4.33 -13.48 -21.02
C LEU A 218 5.05 -12.13 -21.00
N TYR A 219 5.72 -11.80 -19.89
CA TYR A 219 6.50 -10.59 -19.78
C TYR A 219 7.94 -10.81 -20.25
N PRO A 220 8.50 -9.84 -20.99
CA PRO A 220 9.90 -9.87 -21.38
C PRO A 220 10.80 -9.72 -20.15
N GLU A 221 12.04 -10.21 -20.28
CA GLU A 221 12.98 -10.30 -19.16
C GLU A 221 13.27 -8.97 -18.46
N TYR A 222 13.26 -7.84 -19.18
CA TYR A 222 13.44 -6.52 -18.54
C TYR A 222 12.26 -6.13 -17.65
N ILE A 223 11.01 -6.45 -18.02
CA ILE A 223 9.86 -6.21 -17.14
C ILE A 223 10.00 -7.05 -15.89
N LYS A 224 10.34 -8.33 -16.03
CA LYS A 224 10.54 -9.22 -14.88
C LYS A 224 11.61 -8.69 -13.93
N LYS A 225 12.75 -8.24 -14.46
CA LYS A 225 13.83 -7.61 -13.69
C LYS A 225 13.40 -6.33 -12.98
N ILE A 226 12.69 -5.43 -13.66
CA ILE A 226 12.16 -4.20 -13.06
C ILE A 226 11.16 -4.56 -11.94
N SER A 227 10.22 -5.47 -12.20
CA SER A 227 9.25 -5.94 -11.21
C SER A 227 9.91 -6.51 -9.96
N LYS A 228 10.90 -7.40 -10.13
CA LYS A 228 11.67 -7.98 -9.02
C LYS A 228 12.39 -6.90 -8.21
N SER A 229 13.04 -5.96 -8.90
CA SER A 229 13.81 -4.89 -8.23
C SER A 229 12.89 -3.97 -7.42
N ILE A 230 11.76 -3.54 -8.00
CA ILE A 230 10.76 -2.73 -7.30
C ILE A 230 10.17 -3.51 -6.12
N LEU A 231 9.83 -4.78 -6.30
CA LEU A 231 9.28 -5.63 -5.24
C LEU A 231 10.22 -5.73 -4.02
N LEU A 232 11.52 -5.94 -4.26
CA LEU A 232 12.53 -6.04 -3.19
C LEU A 232 12.82 -4.72 -2.48
N ILE A 233 12.57 -3.59 -3.14
CA ILE A 233 12.66 -2.27 -2.51
C ILE A 233 11.39 -1.98 -1.70
N PHE A 234 10.22 -2.25 -2.31
CA PHE A 234 8.92 -1.95 -1.73
C PHE A 234 8.67 -2.78 -0.48
N LYS A 235 9.11 -4.06 -0.44
CA LYS A 235 8.97 -4.90 0.76
C LYS A 235 9.59 -4.27 2.01
N GLU A 236 10.63 -3.44 1.85
CA GLU A 236 11.30 -2.75 2.95
C GLU A 236 10.64 -1.40 3.22
N ILE A 237 10.55 -0.53 2.21
CA ILE A 237 10.17 0.88 2.40
C ILE A 237 8.67 1.03 2.69
N LEU A 238 7.84 0.20 2.08
CA LEU A 238 6.39 0.25 2.19
C LEU A 238 5.83 -0.78 3.17
N ALA A 239 6.70 -1.46 3.94
CA ALA A 239 6.27 -2.37 4.99
C ALA A 239 5.32 -1.67 5.97
N ASN A 240 4.15 -2.27 6.22
CA ASN A 240 3.08 -1.71 7.04
C ASN A 240 2.53 -0.35 6.57
N ALA A 241 2.79 0.06 5.33
CA ALA A 241 2.27 1.31 4.78
C ALA A 241 0.79 1.20 4.38
N ARG A 242 0.09 2.33 4.51
CA ARG A 242 -1.19 2.59 3.83
C ARG A 242 -0.89 3.27 2.50
N ILE A 243 -1.29 2.66 1.39
CA ILE A 243 -1.22 3.29 0.07
C ILE A 243 -2.47 4.14 -0.10
N GLU A 244 -2.26 5.46 -0.10
CA GLU A 244 -3.34 6.44 -0.10
C GLU A 244 -3.77 6.80 -1.52
N LYS A 245 -2.81 6.91 -2.44
CA LYS A 245 -3.07 7.28 -3.84
C LYS A 245 -1.96 6.84 -4.77
N ILE A 246 -2.31 6.48 -6.00
CA ILE A 246 -1.35 6.24 -7.08
C ILE A 246 -1.70 7.07 -8.31
N GLU A 247 -0.76 7.92 -8.72
CA GLU A 247 -0.88 8.69 -9.96
C GLU A 247 0.08 8.14 -11.01
N ILE A 248 -0.48 7.82 -12.17
CA ILE A 248 0.27 7.28 -13.31
C ILE A 248 0.24 8.30 -14.43
N ASP A 249 1.37 8.51 -15.10
CA ASP A 249 1.40 9.48 -16.17
C ASP A 249 0.54 9.06 -17.37
N SER A 250 -0.50 9.84 -17.63
CA SER A 250 -1.48 9.62 -18.72
C SER A 250 -0.86 9.53 -20.11
N SER A 251 0.32 10.12 -20.32
CA SER A 251 0.96 10.07 -21.63
C SER A 251 1.64 8.73 -21.90
N ILE A 252 2.05 8.02 -20.85
CA ILE A 252 2.62 6.67 -20.94
C ILE A 252 1.53 5.68 -21.31
N SER A 253 0.36 5.77 -20.69
CA SER A 253 -0.78 4.89 -21.02
C SER A 253 -1.35 5.14 -22.41
N ALA A 254 -1.32 6.39 -22.89
CA ALA A 254 -1.76 6.73 -24.24
C ALA A 254 -0.71 6.44 -25.34
N GLY A 255 0.52 6.05 -24.98
CA GLY A 255 1.63 5.90 -25.92
C GLY A 255 2.05 7.22 -26.59
N VAL A 256 1.75 8.37 -25.98
CA VAL A 256 1.96 9.70 -26.59
C VAL A 256 3.23 10.35 -26.03
N ILE A 257 4.22 10.52 -26.90
CA ILE A 257 5.39 11.37 -26.60
C ILE A 257 4.99 12.83 -26.83
N ARG A 258 4.73 13.58 -25.75
CA ARG A 258 4.52 15.04 -25.85
C ARG A 258 5.87 15.72 -26.09
N GLN A 259 6.00 16.42 -27.21
CA GLN A 259 7.20 17.21 -27.51
C GLN A 259 7.29 18.42 -26.58
N GLY A 260 8.51 18.75 -26.13
CA GLY A 260 8.82 19.99 -25.41
C GLY A 260 8.76 19.93 -23.87
N ILE A 261 8.23 18.85 -23.28
CA ILE A 261 8.16 18.71 -21.82
C ILE A 261 9.20 17.68 -21.35
N LYS A 262 10.08 18.09 -20.42
CA LYS A 262 11.05 17.19 -19.78
C LYS A 262 10.32 16.27 -18.80
N LYS A 263 9.71 15.21 -19.35
CA LYS A 263 9.04 14.17 -18.56
C LYS A 263 10.07 13.30 -17.85
N THR A 264 10.15 13.41 -16.53
CA THR A 264 10.99 12.55 -15.70
C THR A 264 10.16 11.62 -14.83
N THR A 265 9.01 12.01 -14.29
CA THR A 265 8.20 11.10 -13.45
C THR A 265 7.21 10.27 -14.25
N GLY A 266 7.21 8.95 -14.02
CA GLY A 266 6.25 8.02 -14.61
C GLY A 266 5.11 7.63 -13.69
N MET A 267 5.37 7.59 -12.38
CA MET A 267 4.41 7.21 -11.35
C MET A 267 4.73 7.89 -10.03
N LYS A 268 3.70 8.27 -9.29
CA LYS A 268 3.76 8.73 -7.89
C LYS A 268 2.92 7.78 -7.02
N ILE A 269 3.48 7.35 -5.90
CA ILE A 269 2.78 6.53 -4.90
C ILE A 269 2.79 7.32 -3.60
N PHE A 270 1.62 7.79 -3.17
CA PHE A 270 1.42 8.46 -1.90
C PHE A 270 1.09 7.43 -0.83
N PHE A 271 1.81 7.48 0.28
CA PHE A 271 1.63 6.52 1.36
C PHE A 271 1.88 7.14 2.73
N ALA A 272 1.25 6.54 3.73
CA ALA A 272 1.47 6.82 5.14
C ALA A 272 2.01 5.59 5.86
N LEU A 273 2.98 5.81 6.75
CA LEU A 273 3.50 4.79 7.66
C LEU A 273 2.68 4.72 8.95
N GLU A 274 2.88 3.67 9.74
CA GLU A 274 2.15 3.45 11.01
C GLU A 274 2.31 4.61 12.00
N ASN A 275 3.45 5.32 11.95
CA ASN A 275 3.71 6.49 12.78
C ASN A 275 3.10 7.78 12.23
N THR A 276 2.27 7.72 11.18
CA THR A 276 1.63 8.86 10.49
C THR A 276 2.61 9.80 9.77
N ASP A 277 3.87 9.34 9.58
CA ASP A 277 4.75 9.96 8.59
C ASP A 277 4.24 9.61 7.21
N ARG A 278 4.37 10.56 6.28
CA ARG A 278 3.73 10.52 4.97
C ARG A 278 4.72 10.93 3.91
N TYR A 279 4.68 10.20 2.80
CA TYR A 279 5.66 10.34 1.75
C TYR A 279 5.02 10.15 0.38
N CYS A 280 5.68 10.72 -0.62
CA CYS A 280 5.42 10.40 -2.01
C CYS A 280 6.66 9.73 -2.60
N LEU A 281 6.51 8.49 -3.06
CA LEU A 281 7.54 7.77 -3.78
C LEU A 281 7.32 7.97 -5.28
N ARG A 282 8.28 8.60 -5.95
CA ARG A 282 8.27 8.78 -7.40
C ARG A 282 9.14 7.75 -8.09
N ILE A 283 8.65 7.26 -9.22
CA ILE A 283 9.43 6.44 -10.14
C ILE A 283 9.80 7.29 -11.35
N ASP A 284 11.09 7.64 -11.46
CA ASP A 284 11.56 8.63 -12.41
C ASP A 284 12.45 8.03 -13.51
N PHE A 285 12.12 8.34 -14.76
CA PHE A 285 12.89 8.08 -15.97
C PHE A 285 14.26 8.76 -15.94
N PRO A 286 15.23 8.24 -16.70
CA PRO A 286 16.51 8.91 -16.92
C PRO A 286 16.34 10.34 -17.43
N HIS A 287 17.10 11.28 -16.86
CA HIS A 287 17.14 12.70 -17.26
C HIS A 287 18.55 13.29 -17.16
N ASN A 288 18.68 14.58 -17.50
CA ASN A 288 19.98 15.25 -17.69
C ASN A 288 20.95 15.11 -16.50
N ASP A 289 20.44 15.01 -15.29
CA ASP A 289 21.23 14.95 -14.05
C ASP A 289 21.40 13.51 -13.54
N VAL A 290 20.55 12.58 -13.98
CA VAL A 290 20.55 11.17 -13.55
C VAL A 290 20.25 10.26 -14.76
N GLY A 291 21.31 9.66 -15.31
CA GLY A 291 21.24 8.83 -16.53
C GLY A 291 20.66 7.43 -16.35
N TYR A 292 19.94 7.16 -15.27
CA TYR A 292 19.37 5.84 -14.96
C TYR A 292 17.99 5.95 -14.31
N LEU A 293 17.23 4.85 -14.39
CA LEU A 293 15.95 4.70 -13.72
C LEU A 293 16.15 4.73 -12.20
N HIS A 294 15.42 5.58 -11.50
CA HIS A 294 15.60 5.76 -10.07
C HIS A 294 14.29 6.08 -9.34
N LEU A 295 14.32 5.88 -8.03
CA LEU A 295 13.29 6.33 -7.12
C LEU A 295 13.73 7.64 -6.48
N ASN A 296 12.77 8.56 -6.37
CA ASN A 296 12.89 9.75 -5.53
C ASN A 296 11.83 9.67 -4.43
N LEU A 297 12.18 10.07 -3.23
CA LEU A 297 11.26 10.11 -2.10
C LEU A 297 11.04 11.56 -1.68
N HIS A 298 9.79 11.94 -1.50
CA HIS A 298 9.38 13.25 -1.03
C HIS A 298 8.70 13.14 0.32
N GLU A 299 8.92 14.17 1.13
CA GLU A 299 8.15 14.45 2.35
C GLU A 299 7.61 15.88 2.22
N PRO A 300 6.74 16.35 3.14
CA PRO A 300 6.12 17.67 2.99
C PRO A 300 7.15 18.79 2.79
N ASN A 301 6.94 19.55 1.73
CA ASN A 301 7.70 20.71 1.27
C ASN A 301 9.13 20.42 0.77
N ARG A 302 9.52 19.14 0.56
CA ARG A 302 10.87 18.83 0.06
C ARG A 302 11.09 17.40 -0.46
N GLU A 303 12.16 17.28 -1.24
CA GLU A 303 12.81 16.01 -1.52
C GLU A 303 13.61 15.49 -0.31
N THR A 304 13.64 14.17 -0.17
CA THR A 304 14.41 13.46 0.85
C THR A 304 15.13 12.27 0.20
N ALA A 305 15.55 11.30 1.01
CA ALA A 305 16.31 10.15 0.54
C ALA A 305 15.70 8.84 1.05
N ILE A 306 15.81 7.80 0.22
CA ILE A 306 15.43 6.44 0.58
C ILE A 306 16.23 5.99 1.81
N PRO A 307 15.58 5.46 2.88
CA PRO A 307 16.26 5.14 4.13
C PRO A 307 17.32 4.04 3.96
N LEU A 308 18.30 4.04 4.86
CA LEU A 308 19.35 3.01 4.88
C LEU A 308 18.83 1.73 5.53
N ASN A 309 19.24 0.58 4.97
CA ASN A 309 19.06 -0.69 5.67
C ASN A 309 20.05 -0.83 6.83
N SER A 310 19.80 -1.83 7.70
CA SER A 310 20.61 -2.05 8.90
C SER A 310 22.09 -2.27 8.61
N ARG A 311 22.44 -2.97 7.53
CA ARG A 311 23.83 -3.19 7.14
C ARG A 311 24.52 -1.88 6.72
N GLN A 312 23.86 -1.08 5.88
CA GLN A 312 24.38 0.21 5.41
C GLN A 312 24.61 1.17 6.59
N TYR A 313 23.65 1.29 7.50
CA TYR A 313 23.78 2.14 8.69
C TYR A 313 24.90 1.66 9.62
N ASN A 314 24.99 0.36 9.89
CA ASN A 314 25.99 -0.18 10.80
C ASN A 314 27.43 0.05 10.31
N LEU A 315 27.67 0.01 8.99
CA LEU A 315 28.98 0.37 8.42
C LEU A 315 29.37 1.83 8.73
N LEU A 316 28.41 2.75 8.68
CA LEU A 316 28.63 4.16 9.03
C LEU A 316 28.83 4.33 10.54
N LYS A 317 28.02 3.65 11.35
CA LYS A 317 28.11 3.70 12.81
C LYS A 317 29.45 3.18 13.32
N ILE A 318 29.99 2.11 12.73
CA ILE A 318 31.34 1.59 13.05
C ILE A 318 32.40 2.65 12.74
N LYS A 319 32.25 3.38 11.63
CA LYS A 319 33.24 4.36 11.18
C LYS A 319 33.18 5.67 11.96
N TYR A 320 31.98 6.15 12.31
CA TYR A 320 31.75 7.51 12.81
C TYR A 320 31.16 7.60 14.22
N GLY A 321 30.82 6.47 14.84
CA GLY A 321 30.20 6.43 16.15
C GLY A 321 28.70 6.74 16.09
N ASP A 322 28.21 7.55 17.04
CA ASP A 322 26.79 7.86 17.12
C ASP A 322 26.31 8.75 15.95
N LEU A 323 25.21 8.34 15.33
CA LEU A 323 24.60 8.98 14.18
C LEU A 323 23.13 9.33 14.42
N SER A 324 22.69 9.34 15.68
CA SER A 324 21.30 9.67 16.06
C SER A 324 20.86 11.06 15.64
N ASP A 325 21.79 11.99 15.43
CA ASP A 325 21.49 13.35 14.95
C ASP A 325 21.23 13.39 13.45
N MET A 326 21.72 12.39 12.71
CA MET A 326 21.61 12.28 11.25
C MET A 326 20.45 11.37 10.84
N PHE A 327 20.22 10.30 11.61
CA PHE A 327 19.22 9.29 11.29
C PHE A 327 18.30 9.02 12.48
N PHE A 328 17.08 8.56 12.17
CA PHE A 328 16.19 7.93 13.15
C PHE A 328 15.83 6.53 12.67
N LYS A 329 15.63 5.61 13.61
CA LYS A 329 15.23 4.23 13.29
C LYS A 329 13.71 4.14 13.30
N PHE A 330 13.14 3.63 12.21
CA PHE A 330 11.74 3.25 12.13
C PHE A 330 11.63 1.90 11.42
N GLY A 331 10.97 0.94 12.05
CA GLY A 331 11.07 -0.47 11.66
C GLY A 331 12.52 -0.99 11.71
N ASN A 332 12.97 -1.59 10.62
CA ASN A 332 14.33 -2.09 10.41
C ASN A 332 15.23 -1.13 9.59
N LEU A 333 14.71 0.06 9.27
CA LEU A 333 15.35 1.06 8.42
C LEU A 333 15.80 2.28 9.22
N TYR A 334 16.78 2.99 8.67
CA TYR A 334 17.37 4.20 9.23
C TYR A 334 17.10 5.37 8.30
N TRP A 335 16.11 6.17 8.69
CA TRP A 335 15.58 7.29 7.92
C TRP A 335 16.39 8.55 8.15
N PHE A 336 16.58 9.33 7.09
CA PHE A 336 17.28 10.61 7.15
C PHE A 336 16.45 11.61 7.96
N ARG A 337 17.09 12.32 8.90
CA ARG A 337 16.41 13.35 9.69
C ARG A 337 16.18 14.62 8.92
N TYR A 338 15.21 15.39 9.41
CA TYR A 338 14.85 16.67 8.85
C TYR A 338 16.00 17.67 8.80
N HIS A 339 16.16 18.34 7.66
CA HIS A 339 17.31 19.18 7.30
C HIS A 339 18.65 18.44 7.35
N PHE A 340 18.68 17.20 6.84
CA PHE A 340 19.86 16.34 6.86
C PHE A 340 21.15 17.07 6.45
N GLU A 341 21.17 17.72 5.29
CA GLU A 341 22.37 18.41 4.81
C GLU A 341 22.84 19.55 5.72
N GLU A 342 21.90 20.30 6.33
CA GLU A 342 22.26 21.33 7.29
C GLU A 342 22.80 20.72 8.58
N ARG A 343 22.22 19.61 9.03
CA ARG A 343 22.68 18.89 10.22
C ARG A 343 24.09 18.36 10.02
N VAL A 344 24.37 17.77 8.85
CA VAL A 344 25.74 17.33 8.47
C VAL A 344 26.72 18.50 8.53
N LYS A 345 26.32 19.69 8.05
CA LYS A 345 27.16 20.91 8.13
C LYS A 345 27.35 21.39 9.58
N LYS A 346 26.32 21.31 10.44
CA LYS A 346 26.31 21.85 11.82
C LYS A 346 26.98 20.92 12.84
N CYS A 347 26.95 19.60 12.65
CA CYS A 347 27.40 18.60 13.63
C CYS A 347 28.87 18.68 14.05
N HIS A 348 29.69 19.53 13.41
CA HIS A 348 31.14 19.53 13.56
C HIS A 348 31.80 20.85 13.94
N LEU A 349 31.03 21.79 14.52
CA LEU A 349 31.62 22.93 15.25
C LEU A 349 32.17 22.57 16.65
N ALA A 350 32.17 21.29 17.05
CA ALA A 350 32.39 20.89 18.46
C ALA A 350 33.63 20.00 18.76
N LYS A 351 34.41 19.51 17.77
CA LYS A 351 35.40 18.44 18.03
C LYS A 351 36.83 18.54 17.45
N GLY A 352 37.28 19.69 16.94
CA GLY A 352 38.72 19.99 16.79
C GLY A 352 39.58 19.05 15.91
N GLU A 353 38.99 18.18 15.08
CA GLU A 353 39.70 17.26 14.17
C GLU A 353 39.28 17.53 12.71
N GLU A 354 40.10 18.27 11.94
CA GLU A 354 39.72 18.79 10.62
C GLU A 354 39.64 17.74 9.49
N ASP A 355 40.48 16.70 9.51
CA ASP A 355 40.55 15.69 8.44
C ASP A 355 39.40 14.66 8.48
N ILE A 356 39.08 14.14 9.67
CA ILE A 356 37.96 13.20 9.86
C ILE A 356 36.62 13.90 9.56
N SER A 357 36.55 15.20 9.85
CA SER A 357 35.39 16.06 9.59
C SER A 357 35.08 16.18 8.10
N SER A 358 36.10 16.45 7.28
CA SER A 358 35.93 16.58 5.83
C SER A 358 35.48 15.27 5.19
N GLN A 359 36.02 14.14 5.65
CA GLN A 359 35.61 12.81 5.17
C GLN A 359 34.19 12.44 5.61
N PHE A 360 33.80 12.75 6.85
CA PHE A 360 32.43 12.52 7.33
C PHE A 360 31.40 13.28 6.49
N ILE A 361 31.62 14.57 6.26
CA ILE A 361 30.73 15.41 5.45
C ILE A 361 30.63 14.87 4.02
N ALA A 362 31.78 14.51 3.42
CA ALA A 362 31.81 13.94 2.08
C ALA A 362 31.04 12.60 1.99
N ASP A 363 31.24 11.70 2.95
CA ASP A 363 30.56 10.39 2.97
C ASP A 363 29.05 10.54 3.21
N MET A 364 28.62 11.39 4.15
CA MET A 364 27.20 11.64 4.41
C MET A 364 26.50 12.27 3.21
N LYS A 365 27.11 13.27 2.57
CA LYS A 365 26.57 13.88 1.33
C LYS A 365 26.49 12.90 0.18
N LYS A 366 27.54 12.07 0.00
CA LYS A 366 27.56 11.04 -1.04
C LYS A 366 26.45 10.01 -0.83
N ILE A 367 26.22 9.59 0.40
CA ILE A 367 25.17 8.63 0.73
C ILE A 367 23.79 9.25 0.56
N PHE A 368 23.58 10.48 1.04
CA PHE A 368 22.33 11.19 0.82
C PHE A 368 22.03 11.34 -0.66
N SER A 369 22.98 11.85 -1.47
CA SER A 369 22.81 11.99 -2.92
C SER A 369 22.50 10.65 -3.62
N LYS A 370 23.18 9.56 -3.24
CA LYS A 370 22.90 8.23 -3.79
C LYS A 370 21.50 7.73 -3.42
N GLN A 371 21.03 8.03 -2.22
CA GLN A 371 19.73 7.60 -1.71
C GLN A 371 18.58 8.51 -2.14
N SER A 372 18.86 9.78 -2.45
CA SER A 372 17.92 10.71 -3.06
C SER A 372 17.55 10.27 -4.46
N HIS A 373 18.50 9.76 -5.25
CA HIS A 373 18.28 9.18 -6.57
C HIS A 373 18.53 7.67 -6.57
N TYR A 374 17.68 6.92 -5.86
CA TYR A 374 17.94 5.51 -5.62
C TYR A 374 17.78 4.68 -6.89
N ARG A 375 18.89 4.19 -7.43
CA ARG A 375 18.90 3.38 -8.66
C ARG A 375 18.07 2.11 -8.51
N LEU A 376 17.09 1.93 -9.40
CA LEU A 376 16.19 0.76 -9.38
C LEU A 376 16.87 -0.50 -9.90
N VAL A 377 17.60 -0.41 -11.01
CA VAL A 377 18.21 -1.56 -11.69
C VAL A 377 19.64 -1.20 -12.11
N GLU A 378 20.58 -2.13 -11.91
CA GLU A 378 21.99 -1.95 -12.30
C GLU A 378 22.24 -2.12 -13.81
N ASP A 379 21.37 -2.86 -14.49
CA ASP A 379 21.43 -3.14 -15.93
C ASP A 379 21.10 -1.91 -16.80
N ASN A 380 21.44 -1.99 -18.10
CA ASN A 380 21.05 -1.03 -19.13
C ASN A 380 19.55 -1.15 -19.46
N ILE A 381 18.68 -0.59 -18.62
CA ILE A 381 17.25 -0.43 -18.89
C ILE A 381 17.03 0.87 -19.67
N THR A 382 16.41 0.80 -20.85
CA THR A 382 16.12 1.99 -21.66
C THR A 382 14.87 2.72 -21.18
N LYS A 383 14.66 3.95 -21.68
CA LYS A 383 13.44 4.71 -21.43
C LYS A 383 12.20 3.98 -21.95
N GLU A 384 12.30 3.33 -23.09
CA GLU A 384 11.21 2.57 -23.72
C GLU A 384 10.82 1.35 -22.89
N ASN A 385 11.80 0.61 -22.36
CA ASN A 385 11.55 -0.51 -21.46
C ASN A 385 10.75 -0.08 -20.23
N MET A 386 11.10 1.09 -19.68
CA MET A 386 10.39 1.64 -18.53
C MET A 386 8.97 2.10 -18.88
N SER A 387 8.78 2.75 -20.03
CA SER A 387 7.44 3.15 -20.49
C SER A 387 6.52 1.95 -20.64
N GLU A 388 7.01 0.84 -21.20
CA GLU A 388 6.24 -0.40 -21.28
C GLU A 388 5.93 -0.97 -19.89
N PHE A 389 6.92 -1.02 -18.99
CA PHE A 389 6.70 -1.45 -17.61
C PHE A 389 5.60 -0.63 -16.91
N ILE A 390 5.68 0.71 -16.95
CA ILE A 390 4.68 1.58 -16.31
C ILE A 390 3.30 1.41 -16.96
N ALA A 391 3.22 1.22 -18.28
CA ALA A 391 1.95 0.98 -18.96
C ALA A 391 1.32 -0.38 -18.60
N GLU A 392 2.11 -1.44 -18.48
CA GLU A 392 1.65 -2.76 -18.03
C GLU A 392 1.28 -2.76 -16.54
N PHE A 393 2.13 -2.18 -15.70
CA PHE A 393 1.90 -2.10 -14.26
C PHE A 393 0.68 -1.22 -13.95
N GLY A 394 0.52 -0.08 -14.64
CA GLY A 394 -0.65 0.79 -14.48
C GLY A 394 -1.96 0.16 -14.90
N ARG A 395 -1.98 -0.63 -15.98
CA ARG A 395 -3.15 -1.43 -16.35
C ARG A 395 -3.49 -2.46 -15.30
N ALA A 396 -2.49 -3.18 -14.78
CA ALA A 396 -2.68 -4.15 -13.71
C ALA A 396 -3.25 -3.50 -12.43
N LEU A 397 -2.71 -2.35 -12.00
CA LEU A 397 -3.20 -1.62 -10.82
C LEU A 397 -4.70 -1.29 -10.93
N ILE A 398 -5.13 -0.77 -12.08
CA ILE A 398 -6.54 -0.45 -12.33
C ILE A 398 -7.39 -1.70 -12.37
N HIS A 399 -6.93 -2.74 -13.07
CA HIS A 399 -7.66 -4.00 -13.17
C HIS A 399 -7.89 -4.64 -11.79
N THR A 400 -6.89 -4.59 -10.92
CA THR A 400 -7.00 -5.08 -9.53
C THR A 400 -7.69 -4.12 -8.56
N GLN A 401 -8.17 -2.97 -9.03
CA GLN A 401 -8.87 -1.95 -8.22
C GLN A 401 -8.04 -1.44 -7.02
N VAL A 402 -6.75 -1.19 -7.22
CA VAL A 402 -5.92 -0.56 -6.18
C VAL A 402 -6.44 0.85 -5.85
N ARG A 403 -6.51 1.18 -4.56
CA ARG A 403 -7.09 2.43 -4.04
C ARG A 403 -6.52 3.67 -4.75
N GLU A 404 -7.42 4.55 -5.17
CA GLU A 404 -7.15 5.84 -5.86
C GLU A 404 -6.08 5.77 -6.95
N THR A 405 -6.07 4.70 -7.72
CA THR A 405 -5.23 4.63 -8.92
C THR A 405 -5.86 5.46 -10.03
N SER A 406 -5.12 6.42 -10.57
CA SER A 406 -5.60 7.30 -11.62
C SER A 406 -4.53 7.63 -12.66
N TYR A 407 -4.98 7.91 -13.90
CA TYR A 407 -4.13 8.50 -14.92
C TYR A 407 -4.22 10.02 -14.86
N GLY A 408 -3.10 10.67 -14.61
CA GLY A 408 -3.01 12.12 -14.43
C GLY A 408 -1.84 12.74 -15.17
N TYR A 409 -1.69 14.05 -15.00
CA TYR A 409 -0.48 14.78 -15.40
C TYR A 409 0.46 14.78 -14.21
N THR A 410 1.45 13.88 -14.20
CA THR A 410 2.38 13.78 -13.07
C THR A 410 3.28 15.02 -12.91
N GLU A 411 3.31 15.86 -13.94
CA GLU A 411 3.98 17.17 -13.98
C GLU A 411 3.34 18.22 -13.04
N VAL A 412 2.07 18.04 -12.66
CA VAL A 412 1.44 18.93 -11.68
C VAL A 412 2.08 18.66 -10.33
N GLU A 413 2.70 19.68 -9.75
CA GLU A 413 3.30 19.61 -8.42
C GLU A 413 2.19 19.74 -7.35
N ASN A 414 1.53 18.61 -7.10
CA ASN A 414 0.48 18.46 -6.08
C ASN A 414 0.96 17.68 -4.85
N ILE A 415 2.25 17.39 -4.75
CA ILE A 415 2.78 16.48 -3.72
C ILE A 415 2.44 17.01 -2.32
N ASP A 416 2.67 18.30 -2.06
CA ASP A 416 2.43 18.89 -0.75
C ASP A 416 0.94 18.96 -0.40
N GLU A 417 0.07 19.20 -1.38
CA GLU A 417 -1.38 19.20 -1.20
C GLU A 417 -1.89 17.80 -0.81
N GLU A 418 -1.46 16.77 -1.53
CA GLU A 418 -1.86 15.39 -1.27
C GLU A 418 -1.31 14.89 0.08
N LEU A 419 -0.04 15.18 0.39
CA LEU A 419 0.55 14.85 1.70
C LEU A 419 -0.11 15.62 2.84
N THR A 420 -0.63 16.82 2.58
CA THR A 420 -1.39 17.60 3.57
C THR A 420 -2.75 16.95 3.84
N LYS A 421 -3.49 16.59 2.79
CA LYS A 421 -4.77 15.85 2.90
C LYS A 421 -4.62 14.56 3.69
N ILE A 422 -3.57 13.77 3.40
CA ILE A 422 -3.27 12.53 4.14
C ILE A 422 -3.06 12.82 5.63
N LYS A 423 -2.33 13.88 5.98
CA LYS A 423 -2.10 14.22 7.40
C LYS A 423 -3.37 14.67 8.11
N MET A 424 -4.17 15.49 7.46
CA MET A 424 -5.45 15.92 8.02
C MET A 424 -6.37 14.73 8.25
N LYS A 425 -6.42 13.78 7.31
CA LYS A 425 -7.15 12.52 7.45
C LYS A 425 -6.66 11.74 8.67
N ASP A 426 -5.35 11.57 8.85
CA ASP A 426 -4.77 10.88 10.01
C ASP A 426 -5.08 11.59 11.33
N ILE A 427 -5.05 12.93 11.37
CA ILE A 427 -5.41 13.72 12.56
C ILE A 427 -6.88 13.51 12.91
N MET A 428 -7.77 13.55 11.92
CA MET A 428 -9.20 13.30 12.09
C MET A 428 -9.45 11.89 12.63
N ILE A 429 -8.88 10.87 11.98
CA ILE A 429 -9.01 9.46 12.39
C ILE A 429 -8.55 9.26 13.84
N ASN A 430 -7.38 9.79 14.20
CA ASN A 430 -6.86 9.67 15.57
C ASN A 430 -7.75 10.36 16.60
N ALA A 431 -8.25 11.56 16.30
CA ALA A 431 -9.15 12.28 17.18
C ALA A 431 -10.51 11.55 17.31
N PHE A 432 -11.01 10.99 16.21
CA PHE A 432 -12.26 10.24 16.17
C PHE A 432 -12.18 8.94 16.98
N GLY A 433 -11.10 8.16 16.83
CA GLY A 433 -10.89 6.96 17.65
C GLY A 433 -10.82 7.25 19.16
N LEU A 434 -10.22 8.38 19.56
CA LEU A 434 -10.26 8.84 20.95
C LEU A 434 -11.68 9.24 21.39
N TYR A 435 -12.41 9.97 20.53
CA TYR A 435 -13.79 10.35 20.79
C TYR A 435 -14.66 9.14 21.05
N GLN A 436 -14.63 8.16 20.16
CA GLN A 436 -15.42 6.93 20.28
C GLN A 436 -15.11 6.15 21.54
N ARG A 437 -13.82 6.00 21.86
CA ARG A 437 -13.40 5.33 23.08
C ARG A 437 -14.03 5.99 24.30
N PHE A 438 -13.88 7.31 24.45
CA PHE A 438 -14.43 8.02 25.61
C PHE A 438 -15.96 8.02 25.62
N TYR A 439 -16.59 8.06 24.44
CA TYR A 439 -18.04 7.97 24.31
C TYR A 439 -18.57 6.61 24.81
N ILE A 440 -17.94 5.51 24.39
CA ILE A 440 -18.28 4.16 24.85
C ILE A 440 -18.01 4.03 26.35
N GLU A 441 -16.87 4.51 26.85
CA GLU A 441 -16.54 4.50 28.27
C GLU A 441 -17.57 5.30 29.10
N GLU A 442 -18.00 6.49 28.65
CA GLU A 442 -19.04 7.30 29.28
C GLU A 442 -20.36 6.53 29.40
N GLN A 443 -20.79 5.84 28.34
CA GLN A 443 -22.02 5.04 28.35
C GLN A 443 -21.93 3.80 29.25
N ILE A 444 -20.77 3.12 29.26
CA ILE A 444 -20.56 1.92 30.08
C ILE A 444 -20.49 2.30 31.56
N PHE A 445 -19.68 3.30 31.91
CA PHE A 445 -19.41 3.67 33.30
C PHE A 445 -20.37 4.70 33.89
N GLN A 446 -21.28 5.26 33.09
CA GLN A 446 -22.22 6.31 33.51
C GLN A 446 -21.52 7.51 34.18
N ALA A 447 -20.33 7.85 33.67
CA ALA A 447 -19.49 8.92 34.20
C ALA A 447 -19.37 10.04 33.16
N SER A 448 -19.29 11.30 33.59
CA SER A 448 -19.17 12.42 32.63
C SER A 448 -17.72 12.60 32.16
N TYR A 449 -17.54 12.61 30.84
CA TYR A 449 -16.27 12.86 30.14
C TYR A 449 -16.21 14.26 29.51
N LYS A 450 -17.11 15.19 29.87
CA LYS A 450 -17.18 16.55 29.29
C LYS A 450 -15.82 17.26 29.22
N VAL A 451 -15.04 17.24 30.31
CA VAL A 451 -13.71 17.88 30.36
C VAL A 451 -12.73 17.23 29.38
N VAL A 452 -12.85 15.92 29.16
CA VAL A 452 -12.01 15.16 28.21
C VAL A 452 -12.38 15.54 26.78
N PHE A 453 -13.67 15.61 26.45
CA PHE A 453 -14.15 16.05 25.14
C PHE A 453 -13.73 17.48 24.81
N GLU A 454 -13.86 18.43 25.74
CA GLU A 454 -13.37 19.81 25.54
C GLU A 454 -11.86 19.86 25.28
N LYS A 455 -11.08 19.03 26.00
CA LYS A 455 -9.64 18.94 25.79
C LYS A 455 -9.30 18.32 24.44
N LEU A 456 -10.06 17.31 23.99
CA LEU A 456 -9.91 16.69 22.67
C LEU A 456 -10.23 17.70 21.57
N LYS A 457 -11.37 18.39 21.66
CA LYS A 457 -11.78 19.46 20.74
C LYS A 457 -10.71 20.52 20.62
N ARG A 458 -10.25 21.09 21.75
CA ARG A 458 -9.19 22.11 21.73
C ARG A 458 -7.90 21.61 21.08
N LYS A 459 -7.49 20.37 21.32
CA LYS A 459 -6.31 19.79 20.66
C LYS A 459 -6.50 19.64 19.16
N LEU A 460 -7.67 19.17 18.73
CA LEU A 460 -8.02 19.03 17.32
C LEU A 460 -8.02 20.40 16.63
N LEU A 461 -8.69 21.40 17.21
CA LEU A 461 -8.73 22.75 16.65
C LEU A 461 -7.35 23.41 16.59
N ASN A 462 -6.50 23.22 17.60
CA ASN A 462 -5.11 23.68 17.52
C ASN A 462 -4.37 23.02 16.36
N ALA A 463 -4.44 21.69 16.22
CA ALA A 463 -3.78 21.01 15.11
C ALA A 463 -4.28 21.51 13.75
N LEU A 464 -5.58 21.70 13.59
CA LEU A 464 -6.18 22.16 12.33
C LEU A 464 -5.82 23.61 11.99
N PHE A 465 -5.93 24.54 12.95
CA PHE A 465 -5.72 25.96 12.68
C PHE A 465 -4.27 26.41 12.79
N ASP A 466 -3.43 25.71 13.54
CA ASP A 466 -2.01 26.06 13.68
C ASP A 466 -1.18 25.46 12.51
N GLU A 467 -1.58 24.30 11.96
CA GLU A 467 -0.83 23.60 10.91
C GLU A 467 -1.53 23.58 9.54
N PHE A 468 -2.88 23.67 9.48
CA PHE A 468 -3.69 23.46 8.26
C PHE A 468 -4.73 24.57 8.03
N SER A 469 -4.41 25.80 8.43
CA SER A 469 -5.37 26.92 8.37
C SER A 469 -5.90 27.16 6.97
N SER A 470 -5.08 27.00 5.94
CA SER A 470 -5.46 27.22 4.54
C SER A 470 -6.58 26.29 4.08
N GLU A 471 -6.57 25.06 4.57
CA GLU A 471 -7.50 24.01 4.17
C GLU A 471 -8.83 24.12 4.93
N VAL A 472 -8.78 24.43 6.24
CA VAL A 472 -9.99 24.47 7.07
C VAL A 472 -10.75 25.80 7.02
N THR A 473 -10.06 26.90 6.73
CA THR A 473 -10.69 28.25 6.69
C THR A 473 -11.67 28.43 5.53
N ILE A 474 -11.65 27.53 4.54
CA ILE A 474 -12.60 27.50 3.43
C ILE A 474 -14.03 27.25 3.92
N LEU A 475 -14.18 26.49 5.02
CA LEU A 475 -15.50 26.13 5.57
C LEU A 475 -15.92 26.98 6.78
N GLY A 476 -15.02 27.76 7.38
CA GLY A 476 -15.33 28.61 8.53
C GLY A 476 -14.08 29.09 9.26
N LYS A 477 -14.23 30.09 10.12
CA LYS A 477 -13.16 30.59 11.01
C LYS A 477 -13.08 29.77 12.28
N ARG A 478 -11.98 29.89 13.02
CA ARG A 478 -11.76 29.17 14.26
C ARG A 478 -12.89 29.35 15.27
N GLU A 479 -13.42 30.57 15.38
CA GLU A 479 -14.54 30.89 16.26
C GLU A 479 -15.79 30.07 15.91
N ASP A 480 -16.06 29.85 14.62
CA ASP A 480 -17.20 29.04 14.16
C ASP A 480 -17.05 27.57 14.63
N TYR A 481 -15.84 27.00 14.53
CA TYR A 481 -15.55 25.64 15.01
C TYR A 481 -15.54 25.54 16.54
N GLU A 482 -15.21 26.62 17.25
CA GLU A 482 -15.28 26.67 18.71
C GLU A 482 -16.73 26.64 19.22
N GLU A 483 -17.71 27.00 18.40
CA GLU A 483 -19.14 26.86 18.72
C GLU A 483 -19.69 25.45 18.40
N MET A 484 -19.11 24.74 17.43
CA MET A 484 -19.53 23.40 17.01
C MET A 484 -19.22 22.31 18.05
N ASN A 485 -20.04 21.27 18.14
CA ASN A 485 -19.69 20.06 18.89
C ASN A 485 -18.67 19.20 18.09
N LEU A 486 -18.09 18.17 18.72
CA LEU A 486 -17.09 17.32 18.07
C LEU A 486 -17.64 16.57 16.85
N GLU A 487 -18.89 16.14 16.88
CA GLU A 487 -19.54 15.37 15.80
C GLU A 487 -19.77 16.22 14.55
N GLU A 488 -20.15 17.49 14.73
CA GLU A 488 -20.24 18.50 13.67
C GLU A 488 -18.87 18.74 13.05
N ILE A 489 -17.82 18.87 13.88
CA ILE A 489 -16.45 19.04 13.40
C ILE A 489 -16.00 17.82 12.59
N PHE A 490 -16.28 16.60 13.06
CA PHE A 490 -15.91 15.38 12.32
C PHE A 490 -16.62 15.28 10.98
N THR A 491 -17.91 15.60 10.91
CA THR A 491 -18.68 15.64 9.65
C THR A 491 -18.08 16.63 8.64
N LEU A 492 -17.64 17.81 9.10
CA LEU A 492 -16.98 18.78 8.24
C LEU A 492 -15.61 18.29 7.75
N LEU A 493 -14.81 17.69 8.64
CA LEU A 493 -13.50 17.17 8.27
C LEU A 493 -13.60 16.00 7.30
N GLU A 494 -14.57 15.11 7.47
CA GLU A 494 -14.88 14.01 6.55
C GLU A 494 -15.04 14.53 5.11
N TYR A 495 -15.77 15.64 4.95
CA TYR A 495 -15.92 16.30 3.66
C TYR A 495 -14.60 16.86 3.11
N ILE A 496 -13.78 17.51 3.94
CA ILE A 496 -12.50 18.10 3.52
C ILE A 496 -11.50 17.03 3.06
N VAL A 497 -11.40 15.93 3.81
CA VAL A 497 -10.38 14.89 3.58
C VAL A 497 -10.83 13.82 2.59
N GLY A 498 -12.09 13.89 2.12
CA GLY A 498 -12.63 13.01 1.08
C GLY A 498 -12.88 11.57 1.55
N LEU A 499 -13.55 11.40 2.69
CA LEU A 499 -13.85 10.10 3.31
C LEU A 499 -15.27 9.56 3.07
#